data_AF-A0A529LMK9-F1
#
_entry.id   AF-A0A529LMK9-F1
#
_cell.length_a   1.000
_cell.length_b   1.000
_cell.length_c   1.000
_cell.angle_alpha   90.00
_cell.angle_beta   90.00
_cell.angle_gamma   90.00
#
_symmetry.space_group_name_H-M   'P 1'
#
loop_
_entity.id
_entity.type
_entity.pdbx_description
1 polymer ?
#
loop_
_entity_poly.entity_id
_entity_poly.type
_entity_poly.pdbx_seq_one_letter_code
_entity_poly.pdbx_strand_id
1 'polypeptide(L)'
;VAAMPAAVEQPTMDGALAAMDAVAAARTAPPDAVHNLLGPTASAELVRAQTDTYDHALRNVLEPHMVALLEATMWRQIRDPDFMLGALKTYRMMTGLSQMDTDFVQNWWVNSLPQFAPAPPFPTADAEEHQLAAIRRMAVDDSYIA
;
A
#
# COMPACT_ATOMS: atom_id res chain seq x y z
N VAL A 1 36.50 -11.86 17.32
CA VAL A 1 35.68 -11.68 16.09
C VAL A 1 34.47 -10.86 16.50
N ALA A 2 34.38 -9.61 16.04
CA ALA A 2 33.20 -8.78 16.28
C ALA A 2 32.12 -9.16 15.27
N ALA A 3 30.93 -9.52 15.74
CA ALA A 3 29.77 -9.68 14.88
C ALA A 3 29.41 -8.31 14.32
N MET A 4 29.50 -8.15 13.00
CA MET A 4 28.92 -7.00 12.32
C MET A 4 27.41 -7.05 12.60
N PRO A 5 26.76 -5.95 13.05
CA PRO A 5 25.31 -5.92 13.06
C PRO A 5 24.86 -6.15 11.62
N ALA A 6 23.97 -7.12 11.39
CA ALA A 6 23.30 -7.25 10.11
C ALA A 6 22.77 -5.85 9.77
N ALA A 7 23.21 -5.28 8.64
CA ALA A 7 22.65 -4.04 8.15
C ALA A 7 21.14 -4.30 8.04
N VAL A 8 20.36 -3.64 8.89
CA VAL A 8 18.90 -3.64 8.76
C VAL A 8 18.67 -2.91 7.45
N GLU A 9 18.43 -3.68 6.39
CA GLU A 9 18.14 -3.15 5.07
C GLU A 9 16.96 -2.20 5.22
N GLN A 10 17.14 -0.93 4.82
CA GLN A 10 16.06 0.03 4.93
C GLN A 10 14.91 -0.49 4.09
N PRO A 11 13.69 -0.59 4.65
CA PRO A 11 12.59 -1.15 3.91
C PRO A 11 12.31 -0.20 2.72
N THR A 12 12.41 -0.74 1.52
CA THR A 12 12.26 -0.02 0.26
C THR A 12 10.85 -0.19 -0.28
N MET A 13 10.43 0.69 -1.20
CA MET A 13 9.16 0.50 -1.92
C MET A 13 9.12 -0.88 -2.61
N ASP A 14 10.23 -1.31 -3.22
CA ASP A 14 10.34 -2.63 -3.86
C ASP A 14 10.18 -3.77 -2.84
N GLY A 15 10.78 -3.64 -1.65
CA GLY A 15 10.62 -4.61 -0.57
C GLY A 15 9.19 -4.67 -0.02
N ALA A 16 8.52 -3.51 0.07
CA ALA A 16 7.12 -3.43 0.48
C ALA A 16 6.21 -4.10 -0.57
N LEU A 17 6.43 -3.86 -1.85
CA LEU A 17 5.68 -4.49 -2.94
C LEU A 17 5.91 -6.00 -2.99
N ALA A 18 7.16 -6.47 -2.86
CA ALA A 18 7.46 -7.89 -2.78
C ALA A 18 6.80 -8.58 -1.56
N ALA A 19 6.69 -7.87 -0.43
CA ALA A 19 5.94 -8.35 0.72
C ALA A 19 4.44 -8.45 0.42
N MET A 20 3.87 -7.52 -0.36
CA MET A 20 2.47 -7.59 -0.79
C MET A 20 2.23 -8.77 -1.72
N ASP A 21 3.12 -9.00 -2.69
CA ASP A 21 3.05 -10.15 -3.57
C ASP A 21 3.09 -11.46 -2.76
N ALA A 22 3.94 -11.54 -1.74
CA ALA A 22 4.03 -12.71 -0.86
C ALA A 22 2.76 -12.92 -0.03
N VAL A 23 2.18 -11.85 0.53
CA VAL A 23 0.91 -11.92 1.27
C VAL A 23 -0.25 -12.29 0.34
N ALA A 24 -0.28 -11.76 -0.88
CA ALA A 24 -1.28 -12.08 -1.88
C ALA A 24 -1.17 -13.54 -2.34
N ALA A 25 0.04 -14.02 -2.62
CA ALA A 25 0.30 -15.41 -3.01
C ALA A 25 -0.01 -16.41 -1.89
N ALA A 26 0.13 -16.01 -0.62
CA ALA A 26 -0.20 -16.83 0.53
C ALA A 26 -1.71 -17.02 0.73
N ARG A 27 -2.56 -16.26 0.04
CA ARG A 27 -4.01 -16.46 0.03
C ARG A 27 -4.34 -17.74 -0.73
N THR A 28 -4.45 -18.84 0.00
CA THR A 28 -4.87 -20.11 -0.57
C THR A 28 -6.38 -20.08 -0.83
N ALA A 29 -6.80 -20.55 -2.01
CA ALA A 29 -8.21 -20.85 -2.25
C ALA A 29 -8.69 -21.83 -1.15
N PRO A 30 -9.89 -21.63 -0.58
CA PRO A 30 -10.40 -22.51 0.46
C PRO A 30 -10.42 -23.95 -0.08
N PRO A 31 -9.87 -24.92 0.66
CA PRO A 31 -9.76 -26.31 0.18
C PRO A 31 -11.14 -26.86 -0.18
N ASP A 32 -11.26 -27.41 -1.40
CA ASP A 32 -12.50 -27.97 -1.92
C ASP A 32 -13.03 -29.12 -1.04
N ALA A 33 -14.34 -29.08 -0.80
CA ALA A 33 -15.27 -30.09 -0.28
C ALA A 33 -14.95 -30.84 1.03
N VAL A 34 -13.71 -31.24 1.30
CA VAL A 34 -13.34 -32.12 2.43
C VAL A 34 -13.17 -31.35 3.75
N HIS A 35 -12.85 -30.05 3.69
CA HIS A 35 -12.80 -29.17 4.88
C HIS A 35 -14.15 -28.56 5.26
N ASN A 36 -15.14 -28.53 4.36
CA ASN A 36 -16.52 -28.17 4.72
C ASN A 36 -17.17 -29.16 5.70
N LEU A 37 -16.53 -30.31 5.94
CA LEU A 37 -16.89 -31.28 6.97
C LEU A 37 -16.55 -30.79 8.40
N LEU A 38 -15.64 -29.83 8.57
CA LEU A 38 -15.32 -29.18 9.85
C LEU A 38 -16.31 -28.04 10.20
N GLY A 39 -17.15 -27.64 9.25
CA GLY A 39 -18.26 -26.71 9.43
C GLY A 39 -18.22 -25.50 8.48
N PRO A 40 -19.39 -24.97 8.05
CA PRO A 40 -19.49 -23.84 7.12
C PRO A 40 -18.81 -22.54 7.61
N THR A 41 -18.49 -22.44 8.90
CA THR A 41 -17.80 -21.29 9.50
C THR A 41 -16.30 -21.29 9.26
N ALA A 42 -15.64 -22.45 9.16
CA ALA A 42 -14.18 -22.54 9.03
C ALA A 42 -13.66 -21.89 7.73
N SER A 43 -14.37 -22.11 6.62
CA SER A 43 -14.03 -21.49 5.32
C SER A 43 -14.22 -19.97 5.34
N ALA A 44 -15.29 -19.48 5.98
CA ALA A 44 -15.55 -18.04 6.10
C ALA A 44 -14.55 -17.34 7.04
N GLU A 45 -14.15 -17.99 8.13
CA GLU A 45 -13.13 -17.50 9.05
C GLU A 45 -11.74 -17.43 8.39
N LEU A 46 -11.37 -18.44 7.59
CA LEU A 46 -10.11 -18.42 6.83
C LEU A 46 -10.07 -17.28 5.81
N VAL A 47 -11.14 -17.08 5.04
CA VAL A 47 -11.23 -15.96 4.08
C VAL A 47 -11.12 -14.63 4.81
N ARG A 48 -11.82 -14.48 5.94
CA ARG A 48 -11.74 -13.27 6.77
C ARG A 48 -10.32 -13.02 7.29
N ALA A 49 -9.66 -14.04 7.82
CA ALA A 49 -8.29 -13.93 8.32
C ALA A 49 -7.29 -13.57 7.19
N GLN A 50 -7.48 -14.10 5.98
CA GLN A 50 -6.68 -13.74 4.81
C GLN A 50 -6.93 -12.29 4.35
N THR A 51 -8.16 -11.80 4.43
CA THR A 51 -8.49 -10.38 4.17
C THR A 51 -7.85 -9.49 5.22
N ASP A 52 -8.05 -9.77 6.52
CA ASP A 52 -7.51 -8.99 7.62
C ASP A 52 -5.98 -8.92 7.58
N THR A 53 -5.30 -10.03 7.23
CA THR A 53 -3.84 -10.08 7.10
C THR A 53 -3.34 -9.17 5.98
N TYR A 54 -4.03 -9.16 4.83
CA TYR A 54 -3.67 -8.28 3.71
C TYR A 54 -3.96 -6.82 4.01
N ASP A 55 -5.11 -6.50 4.61
CA ASP A 55 -5.45 -5.14 4.99
C ASP A 55 -4.49 -4.60 6.06
N HIS A 56 -4.02 -5.47 6.94
CA HIS A 56 -2.94 -5.17 7.88
C HIS A 56 -1.61 -4.92 7.17
N ALA A 57 -1.28 -5.72 6.15
CA ALA A 57 -0.05 -5.59 5.38
C ALA A 57 -0.06 -4.31 4.52
N LEU A 58 -1.18 -3.98 3.88
CA LEU A 58 -1.37 -2.69 3.19
C LEU A 58 -1.08 -1.53 4.14
N ARG A 59 -1.75 -1.52 5.30
CA ARG A 59 -1.64 -0.42 6.27
C ARG A 59 -0.27 -0.25 6.90
N ASN A 60 0.37 -1.35 7.30
CA ASN A 60 1.59 -1.28 8.11
C ASN A 60 2.86 -1.43 7.28
N VAL A 61 2.75 -1.96 6.06
CA VAL A 61 3.89 -2.14 5.15
C VAL A 61 3.76 -1.18 3.99
N LEU A 62 2.71 -1.25 3.18
CA LEU A 62 2.68 -0.51 1.91
C LEU A 62 2.44 1.01 2.09
N GLU A 63 1.44 1.39 2.90
CA GLU A 63 1.04 2.79 3.08
C GLU A 63 2.21 3.71 3.53
N PRO A 64 3.04 3.37 4.53
CA PRO A 64 4.18 4.20 4.92
C PRO A 64 5.22 4.38 3.80
N HIS A 65 5.43 3.34 2.98
CA HIS A 65 6.39 3.40 1.88
C HIS A 65 5.87 4.25 0.72
N MET A 66 4.56 4.21 0.46
CA MET A 66 3.93 5.13 -0.50
C MET A 66 4.10 6.58 -0.04
N VAL A 67 3.84 6.88 1.23
CA VAL A 67 4.05 8.25 1.77
C VAL A 67 5.52 8.66 1.67
N ALA A 68 6.46 7.77 2.01
CA ALA A 68 7.89 8.05 1.89
C ALA A 68 8.33 8.31 0.44
N LEU A 69 7.81 7.55 -0.53
CA LEU A 69 8.04 7.78 -1.96
C LEU A 69 7.52 9.17 -2.39
N LEU A 70 6.32 9.54 -1.94
CA LEU A 70 5.73 10.83 -2.22
C LEU A 70 6.59 11.97 -1.64
N GLU A 71 6.99 11.87 -0.38
CA GLU A 71 7.85 12.86 0.29
C GLU A 71 9.22 12.98 -0.41
N ALA A 72 9.84 11.86 -0.76
CA ALA A 72 11.10 11.86 -1.51
C ALA A 72 10.96 12.56 -2.86
N THR A 73 9.84 12.33 -3.55
CA THR A 73 9.54 12.99 -4.84
C THR A 73 9.28 14.49 -4.64
N MET A 74 8.55 14.88 -3.59
CA MET A 74 8.34 16.28 -3.19
C MET A 74 9.64 17.01 -2.95
N TRP A 75 10.57 16.42 -2.20
CA TRP A 75 11.88 17.05 -1.94
C TRP A 75 12.67 17.28 -3.22
N ARG A 76 12.63 16.32 -4.15
CA ARG A 76 13.34 16.42 -5.44
C ARG A 76 12.72 17.47 -6.37
N GLN A 77 11.40 17.62 -6.32
CA GLN A 77 10.63 18.55 -7.14
C GLN A 77 10.18 19.81 -6.39
N ILE A 78 10.91 20.20 -5.33
CA ILE A 78 10.50 21.31 -4.45
C ILE A 78 10.33 22.67 -5.18
N ARG A 79 10.95 22.81 -6.35
CA ARG A 79 10.92 24.02 -7.18
C ARG A 79 9.86 23.97 -8.28
N ASP A 80 9.19 22.84 -8.47
CA ASP A 80 8.13 22.66 -9.45
C ASP A 80 6.76 22.94 -8.77
N PRO A 81 6.15 24.12 -9.00
CA PRO A 81 4.91 24.48 -8.35
C PRO A 81 3.72 23.64 -8.80
N ASP A 82 3.72 23.20 -10.06
CA ASP A 82 2.60 22.44 -10.65
C ASP A 82 2.56 21.03 -10.06
N PHE A 83 3.72 20.39 -9.92
CA PHE A 83 3.83 19.12 -9.21
C PHE A 83 3.48 19.26 -7.73
N MET A 84 4.03 20.28 -7.06
CA MET A 84 3.90 20.44 -5.61
C MET A 84 2.45 20.62 -5.16
N LEU A 85 1.60 21.28 -5.97
CA LEU A 85 0.18 21.44 -5.65
C LEU A 85 -0.55 20.10 -5.58
N GLY A 86 -0.34 19.23 -6.58
CA GLY A 86 -0.90 17.87 -6.58
C GLY A 86 -0.33 17.02 -5.45
N ALA A 87 0.99 17.07 -5.26
CA ALA A 87 1.68 16.29 -4.25
C ALA A 87 1.25 16.65 -2.81
N LEU A 88 1.14 17.94 -2.48
CA LEU A 88 0.66 18.38 -1.17
C LEU A 88 -0.79 18.00 -0.91
N LYS A 89 -1.66 18.11 -1.93
CA LYS A 89 -3.06 17.70 -1.81
C LYS A 89 -3.16 16.20 -1.51
N THR A 90 -2.46 15.38 -2.29
CA THR A 90 -2.39 13.92 -2.11
C THR A 90 -1.79 13.55 -0.76
N TYR A 91 -0.67 14.18 -0.36
CA TYR A 91 -0.01 13.94 0.93
C TYR A 91 -0.96 14.16 2.11
N ARG A 92 -1.68 15.29 2.11
CA ARG A 92 -2.63 15.60 3.19
C ARG A 92 -3.76 14.59 3.28
N MET A 93 -4.23 14.07 2.15
CA MET A 93 -5.27 13.03 2.11
C MET A 93 -4.74 11.68 2.60
N MET A 94 -3.55 11.26 2.15
CA MET A 94 -2.96 9.98 2.53
C MET A 94 -2.51 9.92 4.01
N THR A 95 -2.29 11.08 4.65
CA THR A 95 -1.86 11.18 6.05
C THR A 95 -3.00 11.54 7.02
N GLY A 96 -4.24 11.60 6.54
CA GLY A 96 -5.41 11.94 7.38
C GLY A 96 -5.47 13.42 7.79
N LEU A 97 -4.67 14.30 7.17
CA LEU A 97 -4.70 15.76 7.40
C LEU A 97 -5.80 16.48 6.61
N SER A 98 -6.54 15.75 5.76
CA SER A 98 -7.67 16.21 4.96
C SER A 98 -8.54 15.01 4.62
N GLN A 99 -9.86 15.24 4.46
CA GLN A 99 -10.77 14.22 3.95
C GLN A 99 -10.27 13.65 2.62
N MET A 100 -10.23 12.33 2.53
CA MET A 100 -9.81 11.59 1.34
C MET A 100 -10.78 11.75 0.17
N ASP A 101 -10.27 12.20 -0.98
CA ASP A 101 -10.91 12.10 -2.29
C ASP A 101 -10.21 10.98 -3.07
N THR A 102 -10.75 9.77 -2.95
CA THR A 102 -10.10 8.55 -3.44
C THR A 102 -9.94 8.54 -4.96
N ASP A 103 -10.88 9.13 -5.69
CA ASP A 103 -10.82 9.20 -7.16
C ASP A 103 -9.71 10.15 -7.62
N PHE A 104 -9.61 11.32 -6.97
CA PHE A 104 -8.52 12.25 -7.23
C PHE A 104 -7.16 11.62 -6.92
N VAL A 105 -7.00 11.01 -5.73
CA VAL A 105 -5.71 10.43 -5.30
C VAL A 105 -5.29 9.29 -6.21
N GLN A 106 -6.19 8.34 -6.52
CA GLN A 106 -5.87 7.23 -7.43
C GLN A 106 -5.45 7.74 -8.81
N ASN A 107 -6.21 8.67 -9.40
CA ASN A 107 -5.91 9.21 -10.71
C ASN A 107 -4.56 9.95 -10.72
N TRP A 108 -4.30 10.80 -9.73
CA TRP A 108 -3.04 11.53 -9.65
C TRP A 108 -1.85 10.59 -9.38
N TRP A 109 -2.05 9.57 -8.54
CA TRP A 109 -1.03 8.57 -8.21
C TRP A 109 -0.59 7.77 -9.44
N VAL A 110 -1.52 7.37 -10.30
CA VAL A 110 -1.22 6.59 -11.51
C VAL A 110 -0.73 7.47 -12.65
N ASN A 111 -1.34 8.65 -12.85
CA ASN A 111 -1.11 9.44 -14.06
C ASN A 111 -0.09 10.57 -13.89
N SER A 112 0.10 11.10 -12.68
CA SER A 112 0.95 12.27 -12.44
C SER A 112 2.24 11.91 -11.70
N LEU A 113 2.18 11.17 -10.58
CA LEU A 113 3.37 10.83 -9.80
C LEU A 113 4.51 10.17 -10.61
N PRO A 114 4.25 9.20 -11.53
CA PRO A 114 5.33 8.49 -12.23
C PRO A 114 6.15 9.38 -13.16
N GLN A 115 5.61 10.53 -13.56
CA GLN A 115 6.32 11.49 -14.40
C GLN A 115 7.49 12.18 -13.66
N PHE A 116 7.47 12.15 -12.32
CA PHE A 116 8.41 12.86 -11.46
C PHE A 116 9.19 11.96 -10.51
N ALA A 117 8.68 10.75 -10.26
CA ALA A 117 9.25 9.80 -9.33
C ALA A 117 10.71 9.43 -9.69
N PRO A 118 11.58 9.23 -8.69
CA PRO A 118 13.00 8.91 -8.92
C PRO A 118 13.21 7.53 -9.55
N ALA A 119 12.26 6.62 -9.38
CA ALA A 119 12.22 5.28 -9.95
C ALA A 119 10.78 4.95 -10.37
N PRO A 120 10.57 3.98 -11.28
CA PRO A 120 9.23 3.53 -11.65
C PRO A 120 8.43 3.09 -10.42
N PRO A 121 7.33 3.76 -10.06
CA PRO A 121 6.56 3.41 -8.86
C PRO A 121 5.78 2.10 -9.01
N PHE A 122 5.60 1.63 -10.25
CA PHE A 122 4.88 0.40 -10.58
C PHE A 122 5.80 -0.52 -11.42
N PRO A 123 6.72 -1.25 -10.78
CA PRO A 123 7.63 -2.15 -11.50
C PRO A 123 6.93 -3.39 -12.06
N THR A 124 5.76 -3.76 -11.51
CA THR A 124 4.94 -4.90 -11.92
C THR A 124 3.48 -4.46 -12.09
N ALA A 125 2.67 -5.27 -12.77
CA ALA A 125 1.23 -5.02 -12.91
C ALA A 125 0.52 -5.06 -11.54
N ASP A 126 0.91 -6.02 -10.68
CA ASP A 126 0.32 -6.20 -9.35
C ASP A 126 0.68 -5.05 -8.40
N ALA A 127 1.82 -4.39 -8.62
CA ALA A 127 2.25 -3.25 -7.80
C ALA A 127 1.28 -2.06 -7.88
N GLU A 128 0.70 -1.79 -9.05
CA GLU A 128 -0.33 -0.76 -9.19
C GLU A 128 -1.59 -1.17 -8.43
N GLU A 129 -2.02 -2.42 -8.55
CA GLU A 129 -3.20 -2.94 -7.85
C GLU A 129 -3.06 -2.83 -6.33
N HIS A 130 -1.92 -3.24 -5.77
CA HIS A 130 -1.64 -3.14 -4.34
C HIS A 130 -1.66 -1.69 -3.85
N GLN A 131 -1.06 -0.77 -4.60
CA GLN A 131 -1.02 0.65 -4.23
C GLN A 131 -2.41 1.31 -4.32
N LEU A 132 -3.21 0.96 -5.34
CA LEU A 132 -4.60 1.42 -5.43
C LEU A 132 -5.48 0.82 -4.32
N ALA A 133 -5.23 -0.44 -3.92
CA ALA A 133 -5.90 -1.05 -2.79
C ALA A 133 -5.58 -0.33 -1.47
N ALA A 134 -4.31 0.05 -1.23
CA ALA A 134 -3.92 0.86 -0.09
C ALA A 134 -4.61 2.24 -0.09
N ILE A 135 -4.65 2.95 -1.22
CA ILE A 135 -5.33 4.25 -1.33
C ILE A 135 -6.84 4.13 -1.00
N ARG A 136 -7.51 3.09 -1.53
CA ARG A 136 -8.92 2.83 -1.19
C ARG A 136 -9.10 2.55 0.30
N ARG A 137 -8.16 1.82 0.90
CA ARG A 137 -8.19 1.49 2.33
C ARG A 137 -8.05 2.71 3.23
N MET A 138 -7.14 3.63 2.91
CA MET A 138 -6.94 4.86 3.67
C MET A 138 -8.23 5.68 3.81
N ALA A 139 -9.07 5.70 2.75
CA ALA A 139 -10.38 6.37 2.78
C ALA A 139 -11.36 5.77 3.82
N VAL A 140 -11.26 4.45 4.05
CA VAL A 140 -12.13 3.73 4.98
C VAL A 140 -11.70 4.00 6.43
N ASP A 141 -10.40 4.09 6.72
CA ASP A 141 -9.92 4.37 8.08
C ASP A 141 -10.35 5.77 8.57
N ASP A 142 -10.40 6.78 7.69
CA ASP A 142 -10.95 8.11 8.00
C ASP A 142 -12.43 8.05 8.44
N SER A 143 -13.21 7.11 7.90
CA SER A 143 -14.63 6.96 8.22
C SER A 143 -14.90 6.30 9.59
N TYR A 144 -13.91 5.63 10.18
CA TYR A 144 -14.02 5.00 11.51
C TYR A 144 -13.56 5.90 12.66
N ILE A 145 -12.91 7.04 12.36
CA ILE A 145 -12.58 8.08 13.36
C ILE A 145 -13.72 9.12 13.39
N ALA A 146 -14.87 8.70 13.92
CA ALA A 146 -16.05 9.55 14.15
C ALA A 146 -16.55 9.41 15.58
#